data_AF-A0A662VYC8-F1
#
_entry.id   AF-A0A662VYC8-F1
#
_cell.length_a   1.000
_cell.length_b   1.000
_cell.length_c   1.000
_cell.angle_alpha   90.00
_cell.angle_beta   90.00
_cell.angle_gamma   90.00
#
_symmetry.space_group_name_H-M   'P 1'
#
loop_
_entity.id
_entity.type
_entity.pdbx_description
1 polymer ?
#
loop_
_entity_poly.entity_id
_entity_poly.type
_entity_poly.pdbx_seq_one_letter_code
_entity_poly.pdbx_strand_id
1 'polypeptide(L)' 'MYFEIWIDLSRKGEVEEKLRELCDEVHEVFYDYHYIVRVKDEKSLSVEGVKRYRRHYNC' A
#
# COMPACT_ATOMS: atom_id res chain seq x y z
N MET A 1 3.82 -11.25 -0.36
CA MET A 1 3.38 -10.92 -1.72
C MET A 1 3.44 -9.42 -1.89
N TYR A 2 3.75 -8.91 -3.09
CA TYR A 2 3.78 -7.47 -3.34
C TYR A 2 2.43 -6.98 -3.89
N PHE A 3 2.03 -5.78 -3.47
CA PHE A 3 0.82 -5.13 -3.89
C PHE A 3 1.09 -3.67 -4.24
N GLU A 4 0.50 -3.24 -5.35
CA GLU A 4 0.39 -1.85 -5.77
C GLU A 4 -0.79 -1.22 -5.03
N ILE A 5 -0.57 -0.08 -4.38
CA ILE A 5 -1.55 0.60 -3.53
C ILE A 5 -1.86 1.99 -4.09
N TRP A 6 -3.15 2.28 -4.20
CA TRP A 6 -3.68 3.60 -4.44
C TRP A 6 -4.32 4.13 -3.17
N ILE A 7 -3.89 5.31 -2.74
CA ILE A 7 -4.37 5.92 -1.51
C ILE A 7 -5.11 7.23 -1.79
N ASP A 8 -5.81 7.73 -0.77
CA ASP A 8 -6.22 9.12 -0.73
C ASP A 8 -5.04 10.02 -0.35
N LEU A 9 -4.59 10.84 -1.30
CA LEU A 9 -3.49 11.78 -1.08
C LEU A 9 -3.78 12.83 0.00
N SER A 10 -5.05 13.16 0.26
CA SER A 10 -5.40 14.08 1.35
C SER A 10 -5.06 13.52 2.74
N ARG A 11 -4.94 12.18 2.85
CA ARG A 11 -4.61 11.46 4.08
C ARG A 11 -3.29 10.70 3.97
N LYS A 12 -2.39 11.13 3.06
CA LYS A 12 -1.14 10.43 2.75
C LYS A 12 -0.33 10.09 4.01
N GLY A 13 -0.15 11.06 4.91
CA GLY A 13 0.65 10.85 6.13
C GLY A 13 0.08 9.74 7.02
N GLU A 14 -1.22 9.80 7.31
CA GLU A 14 -1.91 8.77 8.13
C GLU A 14 -1.85 7.38 7.49
N VAL A 15 -2.03 7.31 6.16
CA VAL A 15 -2.04 6.04 5.44
C VAL A 15 -0.62 5.45 5.36
N GLU A 16 0.39 6.28 5.11
CA GLU A 16 1.79 5.83 5.05
C GLU A 16 2.24 5.25 6.39
N GLU A 17 1.93 5.92 7.50
CA GLU A 17 2.26 5.45 8.85
C GLU A 17 1.64 4.06 9.10
N LYS A 18 0.34 3.91 8.84
CA LYS A 18 -0.37 2.62 8.98
C LYS A 18 0.19 1.54 8.06
N LEU A 19 0.54 1.87 6.81
CA LEU A 19 1.13 0.90 5.89
C LEU A 19 2.49 0.42 6.42
N ARG A 20 3.32 1.30 6.99
CA ARG A 20 4.63 0.93 7.58
C ARG A 20 4.48 0.08 8.84
N GLU A 21 3.40 0.24 9.60
CA GLU A 21 3.12 -0.61 10.77
C GLU A 21 2.62 -2.01 10.37
N LEU A 22 1.83 -2.10 9.31
CA LEU A 22 1.14 -3.33 8.90
C LEU A 22 1.90 -4.17 7.85
N CYS A 23 2.74 -3.53 7.04
CA CYS A 23 3.47 -4.17 5.94
C CYS A 23 4.94 -4.37 6.30
N ASP A 24 5.52 -5.48 5.86
CA ASP A 24 6.95 -5.76 6.09
C ASP A 24 7.86 -4.80 5.28
N GLU A 25 7.42 -4.40 4.08
CA GLU A 25 8.13 -3.45 3.22
C GLU A 25 7.13 -2.46 2.62
N VAL A 26 7.50 -1.18 2.55
CA VAL A 26 6.71 -0.10 1.94
C VAL A 26 7.65 0.76 1.09
N HIS A 27 7.34 0.85 -0.20
CA HIS A 27 8.08 1.67 -1.15
C HIS A 27 7.14 2.70 -1.76
N GLU A 28 7.48 3.98 -1.65
CA GLU A 28 6.77 5.04 -2.36
C GLU A 28 7.16 5.04 -3.84
N VAL A 29 6.18 5.36 -4.68
CA VAL A 29 6.28 5.34 -6.14
C VAL A 29 5.49 6.53 -6.69
N PHE A 30 6.05 7.19 -7.70
CA PHE A 30 5.55 8.45 -8.25
C PHE A 30 4.86 8.28 -9.62
N TYR A 31 4.26 7.11 -9.85
CA TYR A 31 3.70 6.72 -11.16
C TYR A 31 2.20 6.40 -11.06
N ASP A 32 1.71 5.38 -11.79
CA ASP A 32 0.31 4.98 -11.81
C ASP A 32 -0.27 4.64 -10.43
N TYR A 33 0.55 4.25 -9.45
CA TYR A 33 0.18 3.93 -8.06
C TYR A 33 1.11 4.65 -7.07
N HIS A 34 0.69 4.73 -5.81
CA HIS A 34 1.35 5.54 -4.78
C HIS A 34 2.36 4.76 -3.95
N TYR A 35 2.07 3.48 -3.67
CA TYR A 35 3.00 2.61 -2.94
C TYR A 35 3.07 1.20 -3.54
N ILE A 36 4.23 0.56 -3.38
CA ILE A 36 4.38 -0.89 -3.42
C ILE A 36 4.58 -1.36 -2.00
N VAL A 37 3.77 -2.32 -1.55
CA VAL A 37 3.90 -2.88 -0.20
C VAL A 37 4.06 -4.38 -0.25
N ARG A 38 4.84 -4.93 0.68
CA ARG A 38 4.93 -6.37 0.92
C ARG A 38 4.10 -6.74 2.14
N VAL A 39 3.13 -7.61 1.93
CA VAL A 39 2.33 -8.19 3.01
C VAL A 39 2.43 -9.71 3.02
N LYS A 40 2.31 -10.28 4.23
CA LYS A 40 2.15 -11.73 4.43
C LYS A 40 0.72 -12.18 4.15
N ASP A 41 -0.26 -11.36 4.53
CA ASP A 41 -1.69 -11.61 4.32
C ASP A 41 -2.35 -10.41 3.64
N GLU A 42 -3.21 -10.65 2.65
CA GLU A 42 -3.90 -9.60 1.89
C GLU A 42 -4.85 -8.77 2.75
N LYS A 43 -5.40 -9.34 3.83
CA LYS A 43 -6.33 -8.64 4.72
C LYS A 43 -5.69 -7.44 5.43
N SER A 44 -4.36 -7.42 5.54
CA SER A 44 -3.62 -6.29 6.11
C SER A 44 -3.72 -5.01 5.27
N LEU A 45 -4.20 -5.10 4.02
CA LEU A 45 -4.36 -3.95 3.11
C LEU A 45 -5.70 -3.23 3.24
N SER A 46 -6.62 -3.71 4.09
CA SER A 46 -7.88 -3.02 4.42
C SER A 46 -7.65 -1.83 5.36
N VAL A 47 -6.77 -0.90 4.95
CA VAL A 47 -6.44 0.32 5.67
C VAL A 47 -7.37 1.44 5.22
N GLU A 48 -7.93 2.18 6.19
CA GLU A 48 -8.73 3.36 5.90
C GLU A 48 -7.91 4.40 5.13
N GLY A 49 -8.38 4.78 3.93
CA GLY A 49 -7.66 5.67 3.02
C GLY A 49 -6.98 4.95 1.84
N VAL A 50 -6.92 3.61 1.85
CA VAL A 50 -6.60 2.84 0.64
C VAL A 50 -7.84 2.79 -0.26
N LYS A 51 -7.75 3.40 -1.44
CA LYS A 51 -8.82 3.41 -2.46
C LYS A 51 -8.88 2.12 -3.24
N ARG A 52 -7.71 1.57 -3.53
CA ARG A 52 -7.55 0.35 -4.35
C ARG A 52 -6.21 -0.27 -4.04
N TYR A 53 -6.16 -1.59 -4.10
CA TYR A 53 -4.91 -2.33 -4.20
C TYR A 53 -4.99 -3.34 -5.33
N ARG A 54 -3.84 -3.71 -5.88
CA ARG A 54 -3.71 -4.75 -6.90
C ARG A 54 -2.47 -5.58 -6.58
N ARG A 55 -2.57 -6.90 -6.71
CA ARG A 55 -1.40 -7.77 -6.61
C ARG A 55 -0.40 -7.40 -7.69
N HIS A 56 0.85 -7.18 -7.32
CA HIS A 56 1.92 -6.91 -8.26
C HIS A 56 2.29 -8.23 -8.95
N TYR A 57 2.11 -8.32 -10.27
CA TYR A 57 2.15 -9.58 -11.03
C TYR A 57 3.56 -10.14 -11.29
N ASN A 58 4.63 -9.44 -10.88
CA ASN A 58 6.02 -9.76 -11.22
C ASN A 58 6.89 -10.28 -10.04
N CYS A 59 6.29 -10.91 -9.02
CA CYS A 59 7.03 -11.57 -7.94
C CYS A 59 6.40 -12.91 -7.53
#